data_AF-A0A832NLH5-F1
#
_entry.id   AF-A0A832NLH5-F1
#
_cell.length_a   1.000
_cell.length_b   1.000
_cell.length_c   1.000
_cell.angle_alpha   90.00
_cell.angle_beta   90.00
_cell.angle_gamma   90.00
#
_symmetry.space_group_name_H-M   'P 1'
#
loop_
_entity.id
_entity.type
_entity.pdbx_description
1 polymer ?
#
loop_
_entity_poly.entity_id
_entity_poly.type
_entity_poly.pdbx_seq_one_letter_code
_entity_poly.pdbx_strand_id
1 'polypeptide(L)'
;LSGISGESAEGLLLASLCGGLCLANGGLGAVHGLAGPLGGMVEAPHGAICAALLAPVMEANLNVLAGRAPEHPAHARYRQIAEIVTGKQGVDASQGVTWVCELCHVLEVPRLSRWGLSEDEIPSLVQKAKAASSMRGNPVQLSESELINVAKKAL
;
A
#
# COMPACT_ATOMS: atom_id res chain seq x y z
N LEU A 1 2.39 -22.18 -6.99
CA LEU A 1 1.99 -22.00 -8.40
C LEU A 1 1.10 -23.12 -8.94
N SER A 2 1.00 -24.28 -8.28
CA SER A 2 -0.01 -25.30 -8.56
C SER A 2 -1.41 -24.77 -8.25
N GLY A 3 -2.08 -24.18 -9.25
CA GLY A 3 -3.43 -23.63 -9.10
C GLY A 3 -3.79 -22.48 -10.05
N ILE A 4 -2.81 -21.91 -10.76
CA ILE A 4 -3.06 -20.85 -11.74
C ILE A 4 -3.01 -21.47 -13.14
N SER A 5 -4.10 -21.40 -13.90
CA SER A 5 -4.16 -21.89 -15.29
C SER A 5 -3.25 -21.06 -16.21
N GLY A 6 -2.93 -21.56 -17.40
CA GLY A 6 -1.99 -20.90 -18.33
C GLY A 6 -2.35 -19.44 -18.62
N GLU A 7 -3.62 -19.14 -18.90
CA GLU A 7 -4.09 -17.79 -19.21
C GLU A 7 -4.06 -16.86 -17.98
N SER A 8 -4.42 -17.36 -16.79
CA SER A 8 -4.33 -16.58 -15.55
C SER A 8 -2.88 -16.31 -15.12
N ALA A 9 -1.96 -17.24 -15.41
CA ALA A 9 -0.54 -17.07 -15.12
C ALA A 9 0.09 -16.03 -16.05
N GLU A 10 -0.24 -16.06 -17.33
CA GLU A 10 0.21 -15.07 -18.31
C GLU A 10 -0.26 -13.67 -17.94
N GLY A 11 -1.54 -13.51 -17.58
CA GLY A 11 -2.09 -12.23 -17.13
C GLY A 11 -1.37 -11.68 -15.89
N LEU A 12 -1.06 -12.54 -14.90
CA LEU A 12 -0.33 -12.13 -13.69
C LEU A 12 1.11 -11.74 -14.00
N LEU A 13 1.80 -12.48 -14.87
CA LEU A 13 3.16 -12.16 -15.29
C LEU A 13 3.22 -10.82 -16.03
N LEU A 14 2.28 -10.57 -16.93
CA LEU A 14 2.18 -9.30 -17.64
C LEU A 14 1.89 -8.15 -16.68
N ALA A 15 0.95 -8.33 -15.74
CA ALA A 15 0.65 -7.34 -14.71
C ALA A 15 1.90 -7.03 -13.84
N SER A 16 2.66 -8.05 -13.45
CA SER A 16 3.90 -7.88 -12.69
C SER A 16 4.97 -7.13 -13.49
N LEU A 17 5.13 -7.43 -14.79
CA LEU A 17 6.07 -6.73 -15.67
C LEU A 17 5.70 -5.25 -15.80
N CYS A 18 4.43 -4.97 -16.12
CA CYS A 18 3.91 -3.60 -16.22
C CYS A 18 4.09 -2.85 -14.89
N GLY A 19 3.80 -3.51 -13.76
CA GLY A 19 4.05 -2.97 -12.43
C GLY A 19 5.51 -2.56 -12.23
N GLY A 20 6.46 -3.44 -12.57
CA GLY A 20 7.89 -3.14 -12.50
C GLY A 20 8.30 -1.93 -13.35
N LEU A 21 7.80 -1.84 -14.58
CA LEU A 21 8.03 -0.69 -15.47
C LEU A 21 7.45 0.60 -14.89
N CYS A 22 6.25 0.56 -14.32
CA CYS A 22 5.65 1.70 -13.65
C CYS A 22 6.47 2.16 -12.45
N LEU A 23 6.90 1.24 -11.56
CA LEU A 23 7.67 1.60 -10.36
C LEU A 23 9.05 2.16 -10.72
N ALA A 24 9.69 1.63 -11.76
CA ALA A 24 11.01 2.11 -12.22
C ALA A 24 10.98 3.57 -12.72
N ASN A 25 9.84 4.06 -13.20
CA ASN A 25 9.71 5.40 -13.80
C ASN A 25 8.86 6.37 -12.97
N GLY A 26 7.82 5.88 -12.30
CA GLY A 26 6.93 6.65 -11.44
C GLY A 26 7.37 6.72 -9.98
N GLY A 27 8.40 5.94 -9.61
CA GLY A 27 8.89 5.84 -8.24
C GLY A 27 7.97 4.99 -7.36
N LEU A 28 8.14 5.18 -6.05
CA LEU A 28 7.46 4.43 -4.99
C LEU A 28 6.71 5.42 -4.06
N GLY A 29 6.16 4.92 -2.95
CA GLY A 29 5.48 5.76 -1.98
C GLY A 29 5.57 5.19 -0.56
N ALA A 30 4.64 5.61 0.29
CA ALA A 30 4.69 5.31 1.72
C ALA A 30 4.66 3.81 2.05
N VAL A 31 4.00 2.98 1.23
CA VAL A 31 4.05 1.51 1.38
C VAL A 31 5.49 1.00 1.38
N HIS A 32 6.27 1.33 0.34
CA HIS A 32 7.66 0.90 0.25
C HIS A 32 8.56 1.64 1.26
N GLY A 33 8.23 2.90 1.57
CA GLY A 33 8.92 3.68 2.59
C GLY A 33 8.84 3.04 3.99
N LEU A 34 7.71 2.43 4.33
CA LEU A 34 7.55 1.63 5.54
C LEU A 34 8.15 0.23 5.38
N ALA A 35 7.93 -0.44 4.25
CA ALA A 35 8.36 -1.82 4.03
C ALA A 35 9.88 -2.02 4.07
N GLY A 36 10.67 -1.02 3.61
CA GLY A 36 12.13 -1.09 3.62
C GLY A 36 12.71 -1.33 5.02
N PRO A 37 12.49 -0.42 6.00
CA PRO A 37 12.90 -0.64 7.38
C PRO A 37 12.26 -1.87 8.02
N LEU A 38 10.99 -2.17 7.70
CA LEU A 38 10.26 -3.31 8.26
C LEU A 38 10.93 -4.64 7.90
N GLY A 39 11.42 -4.79 6.68
CA GLY A 39 12.17 -5.98 6.25
C GLY A 39 13.51 -6.20 6.98
N GLY A 40 14.03 -5.18 7.66
CA GLY A 40 15.18 -5.30 8.56
C GLY A 40 14.81 -5.48 10.03
N MET A 41 13.52 -5.39 10.37
CA MET A 41 13.00 -5.55 11.73
C MET A 41 12.33 -6.90 11.95
N VAL A 42 11.70 -7.45 10.90
CA VAL A 42 11.00 -8.74 10.95
C VAL A 42 11.38 -9.62 9.78
N GLU A 43 11.31 -10.94 9.98
CA GLU A 43 11.51 -11.91 8.91
C GLU A 43 10.19 -12.18 8.18
N ALA A 44 9.91 -11.37 7.15
CA ALA A 44 8.70 -11.51 6.34
C ALA A 44 8.98 -11.30 4.85
N PRO A 45 8.26 -12.01 3.95
CA PRO A 45 8.34 -11.74 2.52
C PRO A 45 7.94 -10.29 2.21
N HIS A 46 8.73 -9.59 1.41
CA HIS A 46 8.49 -8.18 1.10
C HIS A 46 7.08 -7.93 0.54
N GLY A 47 6.58 -8.83 -0.33
CA GLY A 47 5.23 -8.74 -0.88
C GLY A 47 4.14 -8.83 0.19
N ALA A 48 4.33 -9.65 1.24
CA ALA A 48 3.38 -9.76 2.34
C ALA A 48 3.36 -8.47 3.18
N ILE A 49 4.52 -7.87 3.44
CA ILE A 49 4.63 -6.57 4.12
C ILE A 49 3.90 -5.48 3.30
N CYS A 50 4.20 -5.39 2.00
CA CYS A 50 3.58 -4.40 1.12
C CYS A 50 2.06 -4.58 1.03
N ALA A 51 1.58 -5.82 0.94
CA ALA A 51 0.15 -6.11 0.90
C ALA A 51 -0.56 -5.70 2.20
N ALA A 52 0.00 -6.04 3.37
CA ALA A 52 -0.56 -5.65 4.67
C ALA A 52 -0.64 -4.13 4.87
N LEU A 53 0.30 -3.37 4.27
CA LEU A 53 0.38 -1.91 4.38
C LEU A 53 -0.46 -1.16 3.33
N LEU A 54 -0.83 -1.79 2.21
CA LEU A 54 -1.36 -1.08 1.04
C LEU A 54 -2.66 -0.34 1.35
N ALA A 55 -3.69 -1.05 1.85
CA ALA A 55 -4.98 -0.42 2.15
C ALA A 55 -4.88 0.66 3.25
N PRO A 56 -4.19 0.44 4.40
CA PRO A 56 -3.97 1.49 5.40
C PRO A 56 -3.29 2.74 4.84
N VAL A 57 -2.29 2.58 3.98
CA VAL A 57 -1.62 3.74 3.33
C VAL A 57 -2.55 4.45 2.36
N MET A 58 -3.33 3.72 1.55
CA MET A 58 -4.30 4.33 0.63
C MET A 58 -5.33 5.16 1.40
N GLU A 59 -5.86 4.62 2.50
CA GLU A 59 -6.80 5.33 3.38
C GLU A 59 -6.17 6.60 3.99
N ALA A 60 -4.94 6.50 4.50
CA ALA A 60 -4.22 7.65 5.04
C ALA A 60 -4.01 8.73 3.98
N ASN A 61 -3.60 8.35 2.78
CA ASN A 61 -3.45 9.29 1.66
C ASN A 61 -4.77 9.98 1.31
N LEU A 62 -5.88 9.24 1.24
CA LEU A 62 -7.21 9.82 0.95
C LEU A 62 -7.68 10.79 2.03
N ASN A 63 -7.48 10.46 3.31
CA ASN A 63 -7.82 11.35 4.42
C ASN A 63 -7.03 12.66 4.35
N VAL A 64 -5.73 12.58 4.05
CA VAL A 64 -4.88 13.74 3.88
C VAL A 64 -5.25 14.56 2.66
N LEU A 65 -5.57 13.91 1.54
CA LEU A 65 -6.05 14.56 0.32
C LEU A 65 -7.36 15.31 0.59
N ALA A 66 -8.31 14.71 1.30
CA ALA A 66 -9.58 15.35 1.64
C ALA A 66 -9.40 16.54 2.60
N GLY A 67 -8.53 16.41 3.60
CA GLY A 67 -8.38 17.42 4.66
C GLY A 67 -7.37 18.53 4.38
N ARG A 68 -6.22 18.20 3.78
CA ARG A 68 -5.07 19.11 3.63
C ARG A 68 -4.76 19.50 2.18
N ALA A 69 -5.28 18.75 1.20
CA ALA A 69 -4.96 18.98 -0.21
C ALA A 69 -6.16 18.69 -1.16
N PRO A 70 -7.30 19.39 -0.97
CA PRO A 70 -8.55 19.10 -1.70
C PRO A 70 -8.43 19.26 -3.22
N GLU A 71 -7.59 20.18 -3.70
CA GLU A 71 -7.37 20.43 -5.13
C GLU A 71 -6.27 19.54 -5.74
N HIS A 72 -5.71 18.60 -4.98
CA HIS A 72 -4.58 17.81 -5.45
C HIS A 72 -5.01 16.78 -6.52
N PRO A 73 -4.27 16.65 -7.64
CA PRO A 73 -4.66 15.79 -8.76
C PRO A 73 -4.74 14.29 -8.42
N ALA A 74 -4.14 13.87 -7.31
CA ALA A 74 -4.21 12.48 -6.85
C ALA A 74 -5.65 12.02 -6.52
N HIS A 75 -6.58 12.93 -6.19
CA HIS A 75 -8.00 12.58 -6.03
C HIS A 75 -8.56 11.87 -7.27
N ALA A 76 -8.29 12.44 -8.46
CA ALA A 76 -8.73 11.85 -9.72
C ALA A 76 -8.04 10.51 -10.00
N ARG A 77 -6.75 10.38 -9.64
CA ARG A 77 -6.00 9.12 -9.80
C ARG A 77 -6.56 8.01 -8.90
N TYR A 78 -6.87 8.30 -7.64
CA TYR A 78 -7.48 7.32 -6.74
C TYR A 78 -8.87 6.90 -7.20
N ARG A 79 -9.69 7.84 -7.70
CA ARG A 79 -10.98 7.52 -8.31
C ARG A 79 -10.81 6.59 -9.52
N GLN A 80 -9.88 6.92 -10.42
CA GLN A 80 -9.58 6.09 -11.59
C GLN A 80 -9.14 4.68 -11.18
N ILE A 81 -8.30 4.53 -10.16
CA ILE A 81 -7.90 3.23 -9.62
C ILE A 81 -9.12 2.47 -9.09
N ALA A 82 -9.99 3.11 -8.31
CA ALA A 82 -11.21 2.50 -7.79
C ALA A 82 -12.12 2.00 -8.92
N GLU A 83 -12.30 2.79 -9.98
CA GLU A 83 -13.09 2.38 -11.15
C GLU A 83 -12.50 1.16 -11.86
N ILE A 84 -11.17 1.13 -12.04
CA ILE A 84 -10.46 0.02 -12.69
C ILE A 84 -10.63 -1.27 -11.89
N VAL A 85 -10.35 -1.25 -10.58
CA VAL A 85 -10.35 -2.47 -9.77
C VAL A 85 -11.76 -2.98 -9.46
N THR A 86 -12.74 -2.07 -9.34
CA THR A 86 -14.13 -2.47 -9.08
C THR A 86 -14.93 -2.75 -10.36
N GLY A 87 -14.45 -2.30 -11.52
CA GLY A 87 -15.17 -2.39 -12.79
C GLY A 87 -16.41 -1.48 -12.87
N LYS A 88 -16.54 -0.49 -11.98
CA LYS A 88 -17.71 0.40 -11.86
C LYS A 88 -17.31 1.85 -12.10
N GLN A 89 -18.08 2.56 -12.92
CA GLN A 89 -17.86 3.98 -13.20
C GLN A 89 -18.41 4.87 -12.07
N GLY A 90 -17.77 6.01 -11.82
CA GLY A 90 -18.26 7.04 -10.88
C GLY A 90 -18.24 6.60 -9.41
N VAL A 91 -17.48 5.56 -9.07
CA VAL A 91 -17.31 5.11 -7.69
C VAL A 91 -16.45 6.08 -6.89
N ASP A 92 -16.68 6.12 -5.58
CA ASP A 92 -15.82 6.86 -4.67
C ASP A 92 -14.44 6.21 -4.57
N ALA A 93 -13.40 7.02 -4.38
CA ALA A 93 -12.03 6.56 -4.22
C ALA A 93 -11.87 5.55 -3.06
N SER A 94 -12.67 5.70 -1.99
CA SER A 94 -12.66 4.77 -0.85
C SER A 94 -13.06 3.33 -1.25
N GLN A 95 -13.83 3.14 -2.32
CA GLN A 95 -14.15 1.79 -2.82
C GLN A 95 -12.90 1.04 -3.32
N GLY A 96 -11.88 1.77 -3.81
CA GLY A 96 -10.59 1.16 -4.14
C GLY A 96 -9.87 0.64 -2.90
N VAL A 97 -9.98 1.33 -1.75
CA VAL A 97 -9.44 0.86 -0.47
C VAL A 97 -10.17 -0.40 -0.01
N THR A 98 -11.50 -0.37 -0.04
CA THR A 98 -12.34 -1.53 0.32
C THR A 98 -11.98 -2.75 -0.54
N TRP A 99 -11.84 -2.56 -1.86
CA TRP A 99 -11.47 -3.64 -2.77
C TRP A 99 -10.09 -4.24 -2.43
N VAL A 100 -9.09 -3.41 -2.09
CA VAL A 100 -7.76 -3.91 -1.67
C VAL A 100 -7.85 -4.66 -0.33
N CYS A 101 -8.65 -4.18 0.63
CA CYS A 101 -8.89 -4.89 1.89
C CYS A 101 -9.50 -6.27 1.64
N GLU A 102 -10.54 -6.34 0.79
CA GLU A 102 -11.19 -7.59 0.41
C GLU A 102 -10.22 -8.54 -0.31
N LEU A 103 -9.41 -8.02 -1.23
CA LEU A 103 -8.38 -8.81 -1.91
C LEU A 103 -7.37 -9.38 -0.91
N CYS A 104 -6.89 -8.58 0.05
CA CYS A 104 -5.97 -9.05 1.08
C CYS A 104 -6.60 -10.14 1.95
N HIS A 105 -7.91 -10.03 2.24
CA HIS A 105 -8.64 -11.06 2.96
C HIS A 105 -8.74 -12.36 2.15
N VAL A 106 -9.13 -12.28 0.88
CA VAL A 106 -9.22 -13.44 -0.03
C VAL A 106 -7.88 -14.14 -0.23
N LEU A 107 -6.79 -13.36 -0.30
CA LEU A 107 -5.42 -13.88 -0.42
C LEU A 107 -4.80 -14.29 0.92
N GLU A 108 -5.56 -14.22 2.01
CA GLU A 108 -5.12 -14.57 3.37
C GLU A 108 -3.83 -13.86 3.79
N VAL A 109 -3.67 -12.59 3.37
CA VAL A 109 -2.48 -11.78 3.67
C VAL A 109 -2.35 -11.65 5.19
N PRO A 110 -1.24 -12.12 5.78
CA PRO A 110 -1.08 -12.01 7.22
C PRO A 110 -0.88 -10.58 7.69
N ARG A 111 -1.39 -10.29 8.89
CA ARG A 111 -1.08 -9.05 9.60
C ARG A 111 0.39 -9.02 10.03
N LEU A 112 0.94 -7.83 10.27
CA LEU A 112 2.36 -7.66 10.60
C LEU A 112 2.74 -8.31 11.94
N SER A 113 1.81 -8.42 12.88
CA SER A 113 2.01 -9.14 14.15
C SER A 113 2.38 -10.61 13.96
N ARG A 114 1.89 -11.28 12.90
CA ARG A 114 2.27 -12.67 12.58
C ARG A 114 3.77 -12.81 12.32
N TRP A 115 4.40 -11.74 11.85
CA TRP A 115 5.82 -11.71 11.54
C TRP A 115 6.67 -11.17 12.69
N GLY A 116 6.07 -10.92 13.86
CA GLY A 116 6.78 -10.52 15.06
C GLY A 116 6.89 -9.01 15.27
N LEU A 117 6.25 -8.18 14.44
CA LEU A 117 6.16 -6.75 14.73
C LEU A 117 5.26 -6.54 15.95
N SER A 118 5.76 -5.84 16.95
CA SER A 118 4.98 -5.42 18.12
C SER A 118 4.56 -3.95 18.04
N GLU A 119 3.52 -3.55 18.79
CA GLU A 119 3.06 -2.16 18.82
C GLU A 119 4.14 -1.20 19.34
N ASP A 120 4.97 -1.65 20.29
CA ASP A 120 6.05 -0.86 20.89
C ASP A 120 7.19 -0.55 19.91
N GLU A 121 7.33 -1.32 18.83
CA GLU A 121 8.33 -1.11 17.78
C GLU A 121 7.87 -0.13 16.70
N ILE A 122 6.57 0.17 16.63
CA ILE A 122 6.00 1.08 15.62
C ILE A 122 6.67 2.46 15.62
N PRO A 123 6.92 3.12 16.76
CA PRO A 123 7.64 4.40 16.76
C PRO A 123 9.03 4.28 16.12
N SER A 124 9.79 3.23 16.42
CA SER A 124 11.11 3.01 15.80
C SER A 124 11.00 2.77 14.29
N LEU A 125 10.02 1.98 13.86
CA LEU A 125 9.72 1.75 12.45
C LEU A 125 9.44 3.07 11.72
N VAL A 126 8.57 3.91 12.27
CA VAL A 126 8.16 5.17 11.65
C VAL A 126 9.32 6.16 11.54
N GLN A 127 10.17 6.24 12.57
CA GLN A 127 11.39 7.07 12.52
C GLN A 127 12.32 6.64 11.38
N LYS A 128 12.55 5.33 11.21
CA LYS A 128 13.35 4.80 10.09
C LYS A 128 12.67 5.06 8.73
N ALA A 129 11.35 4.92 8.65
CA ALA A 129 10.58 5.10 7.41
C ALA A 129 10.59 6.56 6.91
N LYS A 130 10.65 7.55 7.80
CA LYS A 130 10.75 8.97 7.43
C LYS A 130 12.07 9.29 6.69
N ALA A 131 13.13 8.54 6.93
CA ALA A 131 14.40 8.68 6.23
C ALA A 131 14.45 7.93 4.88
N ALA A 132 13.46 7.09 4.59
CA ALA A 132 13.45 6.30 3.35
C ALA A 132 13.19 7.18 2.12
N SER A 133 14.06 7.08 1.12
CA SER A 133 13.96 7.85 -0.13
C SER A 133 12.65 7.59 -0.88
N SER A 134 12.09 6.38 -0.76
CA SER A 134 10.80 5.96 -1.33
C SER A 134 9.61 6.76 -0.80
N MET A 135 9.70 7.31 0.42
CA MET A 135 8.62 8.12 1.01
C MET A 135 8.36 9.41 0.22
N ARG A 136 9.40 9.94 -0.45
CA ARG A 136 9.32 11.19 -1.22
C ARG A 136 8.43 11.10 -2.46
N GLY A 137 8.20 9.90 -2.98
CA GLY A 137 7.30 9.69 -4.11
C GLY A 137 5.83 9.54 -3.73
N ASN A 138 5.49 9.53 -2.44
CA ASN A 138 4.10 9.46 -2.00
C ASN A 138 3.36 10.76 -2.40
N PRO A 139 2.11 10.70 -2.91
CA PRO A 139 1.41 11.86 -3.46
C PRO A 139 1.14 12.95 -2.42
N VAL A 140 1.15 12.60 -1.13
CA VAL A 140 0.99 13.54 -0.01
C VAL A 140 2.01 13.23 1.07
N GLN A 141 2.41 14.24 1.82
CA GLN A 141 3.30 14.05 2.96
C GLN A 141 2.50 13.53 4.16
N LEU A 142 2.75 12.29 4.56
CA LEU A 142 2.19 11.72 5.78
C LEU A 142 2.98 12.19 7.01
N SER A 143 2.26 12.61 8.04
CA SER A 143 2.82 12.96 9.35
C SER A 143 3.23 11.70 10.12
N GLU A 144 4.01 11.90 11.18
CA GLU A 144 4.41 10.79 12.05
C GLU A 144 3.22 10.06 12.68
N SER A 145 2.22 10.80 13.16
CA SER A 145 1.01 10.22 13.73
C SER A 145 0.18 9.44 12.69
N GLU A 146 0.15 9.92 11.44
CA GLU A 146 -0.53 9.22 10.33
C GLU A 146 0.19 7.91 9.99
N LEU A 147 1.53 7.92 9.94
CA LEU A 147 2.34 6.71 9.71
C LEU A 147 2.23 5.71 10.86
N ILE A 148 2.18 6.17 12.11
CA ILE A 148 1.91 5.30 13.28
C ILE A 148 0.54 4.64 13.12
N ASN A 149 -0.49 5.40 12.77
CA ASN A 149 -1.83 4.85 12.58
C ASN A 149 -1.88 3.83 11.43
N VAL A 150 -1.16 4.08 10.34
CA VAL A 150 -0.98 3.10 9.24
C VAL A 150 -0.39 1.80 9.76
N ALA A 151 0.71 1.86 10.51
CA ALA A 151 1.36 0.67 11.05
C ALA A 151 0.45 -0.08 12.05
N LYS A 152 -0.28 0.64 12.91
CA LYS A 152 -1.25 0.04 13.85
C LYS A 152 -2.40 -0.66 13.14
N LYS A 153 -2.91 -0.10 12.03
CA LYS A 153 -3.97 -0.74 11.23
C LYS A 153 -3.49 -2.04 10.56
N ALA A 154 -2.20 -2.12 10.23
CA ALA A 154 -1.57 -3.28 9.61
C ALA A 154 -1.06 -4.33 10.61
N LEU A 155 -0.94 -3.99 11.89
CA LEU A 155 -0.53 -4.87 13.00
C LEU A 155 -1.56 -5.98 13.22
#